data_AF-A0A7I7VWV3-F1
#
_entry.id   AF-A0A7I7VWV3-F1
#
_cell.length_a   1.000
_cell.length_b   1.000
_cell.length_c   1.000
_cell.angle_alpha   90.00
_cell.angle_beta   90.00
_cell.angle_gamma   90.00
#
_symmetry.space_group_name_H-M   'P 1'
#
loop_
_entity.id
_entity.type
_entity.pdbx_description
1 polymer ?
#
loop_
_entity_poly.entity_id
_entity_poly.type
_entity_poly.pdbx_seq_one_letter_code
_entity_poly.pdbx_strand_id
1 'polypeptide(L)'
;MEVRGGDAGMRDVIPRMLADATGLTEALSAAVSRPEVTHDRGAVWRDVAVAIAGGAENLAGSAVLRDQGRLFGPVASIPTMWRSLNELDHAALARIATARNKTRERVWELIAARHGRIPPARTCYGDLGPVIVIRIDATLVTAHSDKECAAGNSRVATVSTR
;
A
#
# COMPACT_ATOMS: atom_id res chain seq x y z
N MET A 1 23.26 15.06 -14.66
CA MET A 1 21.86 15.23 -14.20
C MET A 1 20.99 15.03 -15.43
N GLU A 2 20.64 13.78 -15.71
CA GLU A 2 19.68 13.44 -16.76
C GLU A 2 18.85 12.29 -16.24
N VAL A 3 17.67 12.62 -15.72
CA VAL A 3 16.68 11.63 -15.31
C VAL A 3 15.95 11.24 -16.59
N ARG A 4 16.29 10.08 -17.15
CA ARG A 4 15.59 9.48 -18.29
C ARG A 4 14.10 9.32 -17.93
N GLY A 5 13.26 10.24 -18.41
CA GLY A 5 11.82 10.27 -18.19
C GLY A 5 11.00 9.27 -19.03
N GLY A 6 11.59 8.16 -19.46
CA GLY A 6 10.93 7.20 -20.38
C GLY A 6 10.11 6.10 -19.70
N ASP A 7 10.47 5.70 -18.48
CA ASP A 7 9.98 4.42 -17.92
C ASP A 7 9.09 4.57 -16.69
N ALA A 8 8.94 5.79 -16.16
CA ALA A 8 8.20 6.02 -14.93
C ALA A 8 6.69 5.75 -15.09
N GLY A 9 6.12 6.06 -16.26
CA GLY A 9 4.68 5.89 -16.50
C GLY A 9 4.20 4.44 -16.47
N MET A 10 4.95 3.50 -17.07
CA MET A 10 4.52 2.10 -17.15
C MET A 10 4.49 1.42 -15.78
N ARG A 11 5.43 1.76 -14.89
CA ARG A 11 5.55 1.14 -13.57
C ARG A 11 4.40 1.50 -12.63
N ASP A 12 3.81 2.68 -12.80
CA ASP A 12 2.77 3.22 -11.94
C ASP A 12 1.34 2.87 -12.42
N VAL A 13 1.17 2.60 -13.71
CA VAL A 13 -0.12 2.21 -14.29
C VAL A 13 -0.62 0.88 -13.71
N ILE A 14 0.23 -0.14 -13.63
CA ILE A 14 -0.18 -1.48 -13.16
C ILE A 14 -0.63 -1.46 -11.68
N PRO A 15 0.11 -0.86 -10.72
CA PRO A 15 -0.33 -0.73 -9.35
C PRO A 15 -1.64 0.05 -9.21
N ARG A 16 -1.85 1.10 -10.03
CA ARG A 16 -3.10 1.87 -10.01
C ARG A 16 -4.28 1.03 -10.49
N MET A 17 -4.14 0.37 -11.64
CA MET A 17 -5.17 -0.52 -12.17
C MET A 17 -5.47 -1.65 -11.20
N LEU A 18 -4.45 -2.19 -10.53
CA LEU A 18 -4.63 -3.22 -9.50
C LEU A 18 -5.40 -2.68 -8.29
N ALA A 19 -5.10 -1.47 -7.82
CA ALA A 19 -5.85 -0.84 -6.73
C ALA A 19 -7.33 -0.67 -7.09
N ASP A 20 -7.63 -0.25 -8.31
CA ASP A 20 -9.01 -0.08 -8.76
C ASP A 20 -9.70 -1.45 -8.95
N ALA A 21 -9.05 -2.41 -9.61
CA ALA A 21 -9.61 -3.74 -9.87
C ALA A 21 -9.84 -4.58 -8.61
N THR A 22 -9.10 -4.32 -7.53
CA THR A 22 -9.27 -5.00 -6.24
C THR A 22 -10.26 -4.30 -5.31
N GLY A 23 -10.79 -3.13 -5.71
CA GLY A 23 -11.69 -2.33 -4.89
C GLY A 23 -10.98 -1.54 -3.79
N LEU A 24 -9.64 -1.48 -3.79
CA LEU A 24 -8.88 -0.75 -2.78
C LEU A 24 -9.25 0.74 -2.78
N THR A 25 -9.34 1.34 -3.98
CA THR A 25 -9.64 2.77 -4.13
C THR A 25 -10.98 3.10 -3.50
N GLU A 26 -12.04 2.36 -3.86
CA GLU A 26 -13.39 2.54 -3.30
C GLU A 26 -13.40 2.36 -1.78
N ALA A 27 -12.74 1.33 -1.27
CA ALA A 27 -12.66 1.07 0.17
C ALA A 27 -11.94 2.20 0.93
N LEU A 28 -10.90 2.78 0.33
CA LEU A 28 -10.21 3.96 0.88
C LEU A 28 -11.11 5.20 0.82
N SER A 29 -11.79 5.44 -0.29
CA SER A 29 -12.71 6.59 -0.46
C SER A 29 -13.83 6.54 0.58
N ALA A 30 -14.37 5.35 0.86
CA ALA A 30 -15.34 5.16 1.93
C ALA A 30 -14.74 5.38 3.34
N ALA A 31 -13.50 4.94 3.57
CA ALA A 31 -12.85 5.04 4.88
C ALA A 31 -12.49 6.48 5.30
N VAL A 32 -12.16 7.35 4.33
CA VAL A 32 -11.76 8.74 4.56
C VAL A 32 -12.60 9.74 3.76
N SER A 33 -13.89 9.44 3.59
CA SER A 33 -14.81 10.25 2.79
C SER A 33 -14.89 11.69 3.31
N ARG A 34 -14.76 12.63 2.38
CA ARG A 34 -14.91 14.08 2.58
C ARG A 34 -15.70 14.63 1.39
N PRO A 35 -17.04 14.57 1.40
CA PRO A 35 -17.86 15.02 0.27
C PRO A 35 -17.72 16.53 -0.02
N GLU A 36 -17.24 17.32 0.94
CA GLU A 36 -17.06 18.77 0.85
C GLU A 36 -15.82 19.21 0.06
N VAL A 37 -14.94 18.29 -0.33
CA VAL A 37 -13.71 18.60 -1.08
C VAL A 37 -13.75 18.05 -2.50
N THR A 38 -13.10 18.77 -3.43
CA THR A 38 -13.07 18.38 -4.86
C THR A 38 -12.31 17.08 -5.11
N HIS A 39 -11.23 16.84 -4.37
CA HIS A 39 -10.40 15.64 -4.55
C HIS A 39 -10.81 14.56 -3.55
N ASP A 40 -11.31 13.44 -4.07
CA ASP A 40 -11.58 12.25 -3.27
C ASP A 40 -10.32 11.80 -2.50
N ARG A 41 -10.44 11.71 -1.18
CA ARG A 41 -9.31 11.41 -0.30
C ARG A 41 -8.78 9.99 -0.50
N GLY A 42 -9.66 9.03 -0.82
CA GLY A 42 -9.24 7.68 -1.15
C GLY A 42 -8.34 7.64 -2.38
N ALA A 43 -8.78 8.30 -3.46
CA ALA A 43 -8.03 8.48 -4.69
C ALA A 43 -6.68 9.21 -4.47
N VAL A 44 -6.65 10.25 -3.62
CA VAL A 44 -5.40 10.95 -3.26
C VAL A 44 -4.40 10.00 -2.61
N TRP A 45 -4.84 9.18 -1.64
CA TRP A 45 -3.95 8.23 -0.97
C TRP A 45 -3.51 7.08 -1.86
N ARG A 46 -4.39 6.64 -2.76
CA ARG A 46 -4.06 5.68 -3.81
C ARG A 46 -2.98 6.22 -4.73
N ASP A 47 -3.06 7.48 -5.15
CA ASP A 47 -2.04 8.12 -6.00
C ASP A 47 -0.69 8.23 -5.28
N VAL A 48 -0.68 8.60 -4.00
CA VAL A 48 0.55 8.62 -3.20
C VAL A 48 1.15 7.22 -3.07
N ALA A 49 0.33 6.20 -2.79
CA ALA A 49 0.79 4.82 -2.68
C ALA A 49 1.35 4.29 -4.00
N VAL A 50 0.71 4.63 -5.13
CA VAL A 50 1.19 4.30 -6.48
C VAL A 50 2.53 4.97 -6.74
N ALA A 51 2.67 6.26 -6.45
CA ALA A 51 3.94 6.97 -6.60
C ALA A 51 5.06 6.32 -5.78
N ILE A 52 4.78 5.93 -4.52
CA ILE A 52 5.74 5.22 -3.67
C ILE A 52 6.11 3.86 -4.27
N ALA A 53 5.15 3.11 -4.80
CA ALA A 53 5.41 1.85 -5.50
C ALA A 53 6.27 2.03 -6.75
N GLY A 54 6.16 3.19 -7.42
CA GLY A 54 7.04 3.64 -8.50
C GLY A 54 8.44 4.06 -8.08
N GLY A 55 8.68 4.24 -6.78
CA GLY A 55 9.96 4.67 -6.21
C GLY A 55 9.97 6.10 -5.65
N ALA A 56 8.82 6.75 -5.46
CA ALA A 56 8.78 8.05 -4.80
C ALA A 56 9.15 7.95 -3.32
N GLU A 57 10.11 8.77 -2.89
CA GLU A 57 10.54 8.86 -1.49
C GLU A 57 9.84 9.98 -0.71
N ASN A 58 9.11 10.85 -1.40
CA ASN A 58 8.38 11.98 -0.82
C ASN A 58 7.14 12.34 -1.66
N LEU A 59 6.28 13.21 -1.11
CA LEU A 59 5.04 13.64 -1.80
C LEU A 59 5.30 14.39 -3.11
N ALA A 60 6.48 14.99 -3.30
CA ALA A 60 6.83 15.65 -4.57
C ALA A 60 7.01 14.65 -5.71
N GLY A 61 7.37 13.39 -5.41
CA GLY A 61 7.43 12.32 -6.40
C GLY A 61 6.08 12.02 -7.08
N SER A 62 4.95 12.42 -6.48
CA SER A 62 3.63 12.34 -7.12
C SER A 62 3.47 13.24 -8.35
N ALA A 63 4.38 14.21 -8.57
CA ALA A 63 4.37 15.06 -9.76
C ALA A 63 4.47 14.25 -11.04
N VAL A 64 5.20 13.12 -11.01
CA VAL A 64 5.33 12.20 -12.16
C VAL A 64 3.96 11.69 -12.64
N LEU A 65 3.05 11.38 -11.72
CA LEU A 65 1.69 10.96 -12.06
C LEU A 65 0.88 12.13 -12.64
N ARG A 66 1.05 13.32 -12.08
CA ARG A 66 0.33 14.54 -12.49
C ARG A 66 0.73 15.01 -13.89
N ASP A 67 2.01 14.91 -14.22
CA ASP A 67 2.56 15.29 -15.53
C ASP A 67 2.07 14.34 -16.63
N GLN A 68 1.56 13.16 -16.25
CA GLN A 68 1.00 12.16 -17.15
C GLN A 68 -0.54 12.10 -17.05
N GLY A 69 -1.20 13.26 -17.05
CA GLY A 69 -2.65 13.38 -16.89
C GLY A 69 -3.50 12.57 -17.90
N ARG A 70 -2.96 12.20 -19.07
CA ARG A 70 -3.64 11.29 -20.01
C ARG A 70 -3.79 9.86 -19.48
N LEU A 71 -2.89 9.41 -18.61
CA LEU A 71 -2.90 8.06 -18.03
C LEU A 71 -3.57 8.05 -16.65
N PHE A 72 -3.32 9.08 -15.83
CA PHE A 72 -3.72 9.09 -14.43
C PHE A 72 -4.94 10.00 -14.14
N GLY A 73 -5.36 10.82 -15.10
CA GLY A 73 -6.42 11.80 -14.88
C GLY A 73 -6.02 12.90 -13.89
N PRO A 74 -6.98 13.51 -13.18
CA PRO A 74 -6.71 14.56 -12.21
C PRO A 74 -6.02 13.99 -10.95
N VAL A 75 -4.73 14.29 -10.79
CA VAL A 75 -3.93 13.96 -9.60
C VAL A 75 -3.78 15.19 -8.72
N ALA A 76 -4.01 15.02 -7.42
CA ALA A 76 -3.95 16.13 -6.46
C ALA A 76 -2.57 16.82 -6.43
N SER A 77 -2.60 18.12 -6.11
CA SER A 77 -1.40 18.91 -5.87
C SER A 77 -0.75 18.53 -4.53
N ILE A 78 0.56 18.77 -4.39
CA ILE A 78 1.31 18.53 -3.14
C ILE A 78 0.65 19.22 -1.93
N PRO A 79 0.21 20.50 -2.01
CA PRO A 79 -0.51 21.13 -0.89
C PRO A 79 -1.86 20.46 -0.55
N THR A 80 -2.51 19.83 -1.52
CA THR A 80 -3.75 19.09 -1.30
C THR A 80 -3.48 17.75 -0.62
N MET A 81 -2.39 17.06 -1.00
CA MET A 81 -1.93 15.84 -0.32
C MET A 81 -1.55 16.13 1.14
N TRP A 82 -0.83 17.22 1.40
CA TRP A 82 -0.51 17.63 2.78
C TRP A 82 -1.74 17.94 3.62
N ARG A 83 -2.73 18.65 3.06
CA ARG A 83 -4.00 18.88 3.75
C ARG A 83 -4.74 17.57 4.05
N SER A 84 -4.76 16.66 3.07
CA SER A 84 -5.33 15.32 3.24
C SER A 84 -4.62 14.52 4.33
N LEU A 85 -3.29 14.67 4.46
CA LEU A 85 -2.50 14.04 5.53
C LEU A 85 -2.88 14.57 6.91
N ASN A 86 -3.03 15.89 7.03
CA ASN A 86 -3.39 16.53 8.29
C ASN A 86 -4.82 16.21 8.74
N GLU A 87 -5.67 15.69 7.86
CA GLU A 87 -7.02 15.21 8.18
C GLU A 87 -7.02 13.79 8.77
N LEU A 88 -5.91 13.03 8.69
CA LEU A 88 -5.84 11.66 9.19
C LEU A 88 -5.63 11.61 10.70
N ASP A 89 -6.68 11.26 11.43
CA ASP A 89 -6.64 10.94 12.85
C ASP A 89 -6.46 9.42 13.10
N HIS A 90 -6.35 9.03 14.38
CA HIS A 90 -6.17 7.62 14.73
C HIS A 90 -7.37 6.76 14.29
N ALA A 91 -8.59 7.32 14.32
CA ALA A 91 -9.78 6.63 13.86
C ALA A 91 -9.77 6.41 12.34
N ALA A 92 -9.32 7.40 11.56
CA ALA A 92 -9.13 7.29 10.13
C ALA A 92 -8.08 6.23 9.78
N LEU A 93 -6.94 6.21 10.49
CA LEU A 93 -5.92 5.17 10.32
C LEU A 93 -6.47 3.76 10.59
N ALA A 94 -7.31 3.61 11.62
CA ALA A 94 -7.98 2.34 11.90
C ALA A 94 -8.94 1.94 10.78
N ARG A 95 -9.76 2.87 10.26
CA ARG A 95 -10.65 2.61 9.10
C ARG A 95 -9.87 2.23 7.84
N ILE A 96 -8.75 2.91 7.57
CA ILE A 96 -7.84 2.56 6.46
C ILE A 96 -7.28 1.15 6.65
N ALA A 97 -6.85 0.79 7.86
CA ALA A 97 -6.36 -0.56 8.15
C ALA A 97 -7.43 -1.63 7.90
N THR A 98 -8.67 -1.37 8.31
CA THR A 98 -9.82 -2.24 8.01
C THR A 98 -10.08 -2.35 6.51
N ALA A 99 -10.11 -1.22 5.78
CA ALA A 99 -10.31 -1.21 4.32
C ALA A 99 -9.25 -2.03 3.58
N ARG A 100 -7.98 -1.87 3.97
CA ARG A 100 -6.86 -2.64 3.43
C ARG A 100 -6.98 -4.13 3.76
N ASN A 101 -7.41 -4.49 4.96
CA ASN A 101 -7.60 -5.90 5.33
C ASN A 101 -8.69 -6.56 4.49
N LYS A 102 -9.85 -5.91 4.32
CA LYS A 102 -10.92 -6.38 3.43
C LYS A 102 -10.46 -6.54 1.99
N THR A 103 -9.72 -5.55 1.47
CA THR A 103 -9.13 -5.63 0.12
C THR A 103 -8.18 -6.82 0.00
N ARG A 104 -7.37 -7.08 1.04
CA ARG A 104 -6.44 -8.21 1.04
C ARG A 104 -7.17 -9.55 1.02
N GLU A 105 -8.21 -9.71 1.84
CA GLU A 105 -9.08 -10.90 1.80
C GLU A 105 -9.65 -11.11 0.40
N ARG A 106 -10.17 -10.05 -0.22
CA ARG A 106 -10.66 -10.10 -1.60
C ARG A 106 -9.60 -10.52 -2.61
N VAL A 107 -8.37 -10.02 -2.47
CA VAL A 107 -7.24 -10.43 -3.32
C VAL A 107 -6.93 -11.92 -3.16
N TRP A 108 -6.96 -12.44 -1.93
CA TRP A 108 -6.77 -13.88 -1.70
C TRP A 108 -7.86 -14.72 -2.35
N GLU A 109 -9.12 -14.30 -2.27
CA GLU A 109 -10.23 -14.95 -2.97
C GLU A 109 -10.03 -14.94 -4.48
N LEU A 110 -9.62 -13.81 -5.06
CA LEU A 110 -9.35 -13.69 -6.51
C LEU A 110 -8.23 -14.64 -6.95
N ILE A 111 -7.16 -14.71 -6.16
CA ILE A 111 -6.02 -15.61 -6.40
C ILE A 111 -6.48 -17.06 -6.34
N ALA A 112 -7.21 -17.45 -5.29
CA ALA A 112 -7.72 -18.81 -5.12
C ALA A 112 -8.70 -19.18 -6.23
N ALA A 113 -9.60 -18.27 -6.63
CA ALA A 113 -10.52 -18.48 -7.73
C ALA A 113 -9.80 -18.70 -9.08
N ARG A 114 -8.70 -17.99 -9.32
CA ARG A 114 -7.91 -18.12 -10.56
C ARG A 114 -7.05 -19.39 -10.59
N HIS A 115 -6.48 -19.78 -9.46
CA HIS A 115 -5.45 -20.82 -9.39
C HIS A 115 -5.90 -22.12 -8.69
N GLY A 116 -7.14 -22.17 -8.19
CA GLY A 116 -7.70 -23.28 -7.42
C GLY A 116 -7.18 -23.41 -5.99
N ARG A 117 -6.10 -22.69 -5.66
CA ARG A 117 -5.48 -22.59 -4.34
C ARG A 117 -4.63 -21.32 -4.28
N ILE A 118 -4.26 -20.88 -3.09
CA ILE A 118 -3.22 -19.86 -2.94
C ILE A 118 -1.92 -20.44 -3.52
N PRO A 119 -1.28 -19.80 -4.52
CA PRO A 119 -0.08 -20.32 -5.13
C PRO A 119 1.00 -20.55 -4.08
N PRO A 120 1.65 -21.72 -4.09
CA PRO A 120 2.76 -21.99 -3.19
C PRO A 120 3.91 -21.01 -3.43
N ALA A 121 4.61 -20.64 -2.37
CA ALA A 121 5.85 -19.88 -2.49
C ALA A 121 6.91 -20.77 -3.18
N ARG A 122 7.05 -20.59 -4.50
CA ARG A 122 8.05 -21.31 -5.28
C ARG A 122 9.44 -20.84 -4.87
N THR A 123 10.25 -21.76 -4.38
CA THR A 123 11.66 -21.53 -4.09
C THR A 123 12.53 -22.23 -5.14
N CYS A 124 13.84 -21.96 -5.14
CA CYS A 124 14.80 -22.75 -5.91
C CYS A 124 14.84 -24.23 -5.48
N TYR A 125 14.27 -24.57 -4.32
CA TYR A 125 14.14 -25.94 -3.81
C TYR A 125 12.76 -26.57 -4.10
N GLY A 126 11.90 -25.89 -4.86
CA GLY A 126 10.56 -26.37 -5.19
C GLY A 126 9.44 -25.73 -4.36
N ASP A 127 8.29 -26.41 -4.36
CA ASP A 127 7.08 -26.04 -3.63
C ASP A 127 7.21 -26.42 -2.15
N LEU A 128 7.06 -25.45 -1.24
CA LEU A 128 7.13 -25.65 0.21
C LEU A 128 5.86 -26.27 0.83
N GLY A 129 4.87 -26.65 0.03
CA GLY A 129 3.70 -27.41 0.46
C GLY A 129 2.85 -26.67 1.51
N PRO A 130 2.64 -27.23 2.72
CA PRO A 130 1.77 -26.64 3.75
C PRO A 130 2.42 -25.47 4.52
N VAL A 131 3.67 -25.12 4.21
CA VAL A 131 4.39 -24.08 4.93
C VAL A 131 3.86 -22.70 4.54
N ILE A 132 3.46 -21.91 5.54
CA ILE A 132 3.12 -20.51 5.35
C ILE A 132 4.42 -19.72 5.19
N VAL A 133 4.63 -19.16 4.00
CA VAL A 133 5.75 -18.25 3.74
C VAL A 133 5.30 -16.82 3.96
N ILE A 134 5.84 -16.19 5.00
CA ILE A 134 5.65 -14.77 5.28
C ILE A 134 6.82 -14.02 4.65
N ARG A 135 6.57 -13.29 3.56
CA ARG A 135 7.58 -12.41 2.98
C ARG A 135 7.59 -11.11 3.78
N ILE A 136 8.63 -10.93 4.60
CA ILE A 136 8.83 -9.73 5.41
C ILE A 136 9.75 -8.78 4.63
N ASP A 137 9.18 -7.79 3.92
CA ASP A 137 9.94 -6.61 3.49
C ASP A 137 9.95 -5.59 4.62
N ALA A 138 10.68 -5.88 5.69
CA ALA A 138 10.95 -4.90 6.72
C ALA A 138 12.45 -4.63 6.70
N THR A 139 12.83 -3.38 6.49
CA THR A 139 14.11 -2.90 6.98
C THR A 139 14.08 -3.11 8.50
N LEU A 140 14.96 -3.94 9.04
CA LEU A 140 15.17 -4.07 10.48
C LEU A 140 15.63 -2.70 11.00
N VAL A 141 14.70 -1.91 11.53
CA VAL A 141 15.05 -0.70 12.26
C VAL A 141 15.34 -1.11 13.69
N THR A 142 16.56 -0.86 14.15
CA THR A 142 16.91 -1.01 15.57
C THR A 142 16.13 0.03 16.36
N ALA A 143 15.05 -0.39 17.03
CA ALA A 143 14.40 0.44 18.03
C ALA A 143 15.22 0.38 19.32
N HIS A 144 15.97 1.44 19.62
CA HIS A 144 16.61 1.62 20.91
C HIS A 144 15.52 1.91 21.95
N SER A 145 15.49 1.13 23.03
CA SER A 145 14.64 1.39 24.19
C SER A 145 15.55 1.46 25.41
N ASP A 146 15.51 2.58 26.14
CA ASP A 146 16.24 2.77 27.41
C ASP A 146 15.58 1.95 28.51
N LYS A 147 15.73 0.62 28.45
CA LYS A 147 15.34 -0.28 29.53
C LYS A 147 16.60 -0.96 30.05
N GLU A 148 16.97 -0.58 31.26
CA GLU A 148 18.02 -1.26 32.03
C GLU A 148 17.55 -2.71 32.27
N CYS A 149 18.40 -3.68 31.89
CA CYS A 149 18.14 -5.13 31.78
C CYS A 149 17.44 -5.66 30.51
N ALA A 150 17.72 -5.07 29.33
CA ALA A 150 17.36 -5.69 28.04
C ALA A 150 18.30 -6.87 27.68
N ALA A 151 17.93 -8.09 28.08
CA ALA A 151 18.43 -9.32 27.47
C ALA A 151 17.35 -9.91 26.54
N GLY A 152 17.60 -9.86 25.22
CA GLY A 152 16.81 -10.56 24.20
C GLY A 152 15.57 -9.82 23.69
N ASN A 153 15.59 -9.50 22.39
CA ASN A 153 14.47 -9.07 21.54
C ASN A 153 13.05 -9.46 22.02
N SER A 154 12.29 -8.47 22.50
CA SER A 154 10.87 -8.67 22.82
C SER A 154 10.08 -9.01 21.55
N ARG A 155 9.59 -10.25 21.47
CA ARG A 155 8.54 -10.69 20.55
C ARG A 155 7.27 -10.95 21.34
N VAL A 156 6.17 -10.32 20.95
CA VAL A 156 4.82 -10.83 21.25
C VAL A 156 4.25 -11.33 19.93
N ALA A 157 4.31 -12.63 19.72
CA ALA A 157 3.55 -13.32 18.70
C ALA A 157 2.56 -14.24 19.43
N THR A 158 1.31 -13.83 19.53
CA THR A 158 0.24 -14.74 19.90
C THR A 158 -0.17 -15.51 18.65
N VAL A 159 0.31 -16.74 18.54
CA VAL A 159 -0.21 -17.71 17.57
C VAL A 159 -1.58 -18.17 18.09
N SER A 160 -2.64 -17.86 17.35
CA SER A 160 -3.94 -18.51 17.54
C SER A 160 -4.11 -19.56 16.46
N THR A 161 -4.13 -20.83 16.86
CA THR A 161 -4.56 -21.95 16.04
C THR A 161 -6.08 -22.04 16.08
N ARG A 162 -6.71 -21.91 14.90
CA ARG A 162 -7.90 -22.68 14.52
C ARG A 162 -7.88 -22.92 13.02
#